data_AF-A0A7K4CS34-F1
#
_entry.id   AF-A0A7K4CS34-F1
#
_cell.length_a   1.000
_cell.length_b   1.000
_cell.length_c   1.000
_cell.angle_alpha   90.00
_cell.angle_beta   90.00
_cell.angle_gamma   90.00
#
_symmetry.space_group_name_H-M   'P 1'
#
loop_
_entity.id
_entity.type
_entity.pdbx_description
1 polymer ?
#
loop_
_entity_poly.entity_id
_entity_poly.type
_entity_poly.pdbx_seq_one_letter_code
_entity_poly.pdbx_strand_id
1 'polypeptide(L)'
;MKSPETRNIFKMLGNLAKKPVFLGILIGFIAALFQALFISAGGPVAYGFCVACHTRDMIDALWNALFSTALLVAIPMGIILTMVGVFLGGFSSAKLNKEFKIKKSSIKTYLLYFGGGVAVIIFALFLGGCPYRAALRFGYGDLTALIGILSIIGGVVAGLGIINSRMKRRSD
;
A
#
# COMPACT_ATOMS: atom_id res chain seq x y z
N MET A 1 -22.86 -27.77 9.17
CA MET A 1 -22.94 -26.96 10.41
C MET A 1 -21.55 -26.94 11.06
N LYS A 2 -20.92 -25.78 11.32
CA LYS A 2 -19.57 -25.72 11.94
C LYS A 2 -19.63 -26.15 13.42
N SER A 3 -18.65 -26.96 13.85
CA SER A 3 -18.53 -27.44 15.24
C SER A 3 -18.42 -26.26 16.23
N PRO A 4 -18.84 -26.40 17.50
CA PRO A 4 -18.79 -25.32 18.49
C PRO A 4 -17.36 -24.76 18.68
N GLU A 5 -16.34 -25.62 18.56
CA GLU A 5 -14.93 -25.23 18.63
C GLU A 5 -14.50 -24.37 17.42
N THR A 6 -14.92 -24.74 16.19
CA THR A 6 -14.67 -23.89 15.02
C THR A 6 -15.37 -22.53 15.13
N ARG A 7 -16.57 -22.46 15.74
CA ARG A 7 -17.24 -21.17 15.98
C ARG A 7 -16.46 -20.26 16.93
N ASN A 8 -15.85 -20.82 17.96
CA ASN A 8 -15.05 -20.05 18.93
C ASN A 8 -13.75 -19.53 18.30
N ILE A 9 -13.07 -20.35 17.50
CA ILE A 9 -11.88 -19.94 16.74
C ILE A 9 -12.21 -18.81 15.76
N PHE A 10 -13.28 -18.92 14.98
CA PHE A 10 -13.70 -17.87 14.04
C PHE A 10 -14.08 -16.55 14.75
N LYS A 11 -14.73 -16.62 15.91
CA LYS A 11 -15.00 -15.44 16.75
C LYS A 11 -13.71 -14.81 17.29
N MET A 12 -12.76 -15.63 17.73
CA MET A 12 -11.47 -15.17 18.25
C MET A 12 -10.63 -14.49 17.16
N LEU A 13 -10.51 -15.12 15.99
CA LEU A 13 -9.87 -14.53 14.80
C LEU A 13 -10.57 -13.24 14.37
N GLY A 14 -11.91 -13.22 14.39
CA GLY A 14 -12.69 -12.01 14.06
C GLY A 14 -12.44 -10.85 15.03
N ASN A 15 -12.22 -11.12 16.32
CA ASN A 15 -11.89 -10.09 17.30
C ASN A 15 -10.43 -9.64 17.22
N LEU A 16 -9.52 -10.55 16.86
CA LEU A 16 -8.10 -10.24 16.70
C LEU A 16 -7.85 -9.42 15.42
N ALA A 17 -8.56 -9.74 14.33
CA ALA A 17 -8.51 -8.99 13.06
C ALA A 17 -9.02 -7.55 13.17
N LYS A 18 -9.84 -7.23 14.19
CA LYS A 18 -10.29 -5.84 14.45
C LYS A 18 -9.19 -4.97 15.06
N LYS A 19 -8.11 -5.56 15.58
CA LYS A 19 -6.99 -4.78 16.13
C LYS A 19 -6.04 -4.38 15.00
N PRO A 20 -5.78 -3.07 14.80
CA PRO A 20 -4.95 -2.60 13.68
C PRO A 20 -3.51 -3.13 13.75
N VAL A 21 -2.99 -3.32 14.97
CA VAL A 21 -1.64 -3.89 15.19
C VAL A 21 -1.55 -5.33 14.70
N PHE A 22 -2.56 -6.16 14.98
CA PHE A 22 -2.56 -7.55 14.54
C PHE A 22 -2.62 -7.64 13.01
N LEU A 23 -3.48 -6.83 12.39
CA LEU A 23 -3.56 -6.75 10.93
C LEU A 23 -2.23 -6.30 10.32
N GLY A 24 -1.56 -5.31 10.93
CA GLY A 24 -0.24 -4.85 10.50
C GLY A 24 0.83 -5.94 10.57
N ILE A 25 0.89 -6.69 11.68
CA ILE A 25 1.82 -7.83 11.84
C ILE A 25 1.52 -8.90 10.78
N LEU A 26 0.24 -9.24 10.59
CA LEU A 26 -0.16 -10.25 9.61
C LEU A 26 0.24 -9.85 8.18
N ILE A 27 -0.02 -8.60 7.78
CA ILE A 27 0.35 -8.06 6.47
C ILE A 27 1.88 -7.99 6.31
N GLY A 28 2.61 -7.68 7.39
CA GLY A 28 4.08 -7.67 7.39
C GLY A 28 4.71 -9.06 7.29
N PHE A 29 4.08 -10.07 7.88
CA PHE A 29 4.51 -11.47 7.86
C PHE A 29 4.20 -12.18 6.53
N ILE A 30 2.96 -12.06 6.04
CA ILE A 30 2.67 -12.13 4.59
C ILE A 30 3.58 -11.09 3.92
N ALA A 31 3.80 -11.01 2.63
CA ALA A 31 4.71 -10.00 2.07
C ALA A 31 6.22 -10.14 2.45
N ALA A 32 6.66 -10.38 3.70
CA ALA A 32 7.97 -10.98 3.98
C ALA A 32 8.03 -12.43 3.46
N LEU A 33 6.97 -13.22 3.68
CA LEU A 33 6.82 -14.53 3.06
C LEU A 33 6.79 -14.46 1.53
N PHE A 34 6.10 -13.47 0.94
CA PHE A 34 6.11 -13.31 -0.52
C PHE A 34 7.50 -12.92 -1.00
N GLN A 35 8.24 -12.07 -0.28
CA GLN A 35 9.62 -11.75 -0.64
C GLN A 35 10.49 -13.00 -0.68
N ALA A 36 10.38 -13.89 0.31
CA ALA A 36 11.11 -15.16 0.32
C ALA A 36 10.78 -16.02 -0.92
N LEU A 37 9.52 -16.02 -1.36
CA LEU A 37 9.08 -16.79 -2.53
C LEU A 37 9.53 -16.14 -3.86
N PHE A 38 9.50 -14.82 -3.96
CA PHE A 38 9.81 -14.06 -5.18
C PHE A 38 11.30 -13.81 -5.41
N ILE A 39 12.16 -13.93 -4.38
CA ILE A 39 13.62 -13.90 -4.55
C ILE A 39 14.09 -14.98 -5.52
N SER A 40 13.44 -16.15 -5.52
CA SER A 40 13.75 -17.23 -6.47
C SER A 40 13.43 -16.87 -7.93
N ALA A 41 12.63 -15.83 -8.18
CA ALA A 41 12.25 -15.37 -9.51
C ALA A 41 13.15 -14.24 -10.04
N GLY A 42 14.26 -13.91 -9.35
CA GLY A 42 15.21 -12.87 -9.78
C GLY A 42 14.75 -11.43 -9.53
N GLY A 43 13.70 -11.24 -8.73
CA GLY A 43 13.21 -9.90 -8.37
C GLY A 43 14.19 -9.11 -7.49
N PRO A 44 14.06 -7.77 -7.41
CA PRO A 44 14.91 -6.93 -6.57
C PRO A 44 14.83 -7.32 -5.09
N VAL A 45 15.91 -7.11 -4.34
CA VAL A 45 15.89 -7.26 -2.89
C VAL A 45 14.84 -6.34 -2.26
N ALA A 46 14.11 -6.86 -1.29
CA ALA A 46 13.05 -6.14 -0.57
C ALA A 46 11.92 -5.57 -1.45
N TYR A 47 11.59 -6.20 -2.60
CA TYR A 47 10.53 -5.68 -3.48
C TYR A 47 9.12 -5.82 -2.90
N GLY A 48 8.80 -6.97 -2.29
CA GLY A 48 7.52 -7.26 -1.63
C GLY A 48 6.27 -6.77 -2.39
N PHE A 49 5.25 -6.34 -1.65
CA PHE A 49 4.11 -5.58 -2.21
C PHE A 49 4.38 -4.08 -2.07
N CYS A 50 4.84 -3.45 -3.15
CA CYS A 50 5.11 -2.01 -3.19
C CYS A 50 4.19 -1.27 -4.16
N VAL A 51 3.26 -0.46 -3.63
CA VAL A 51 2.30 0.28 -4.48
C VAL A 51 3.01 1.15 -5.52
N ALA A 52 4.02 1.93 -5.11
CA ALA A 52 4.74 2.81 -6.03
C ALA A 52 5.48 2.03 -7.15
N CYS A 53 6.18 0.95 -6.79
CA CYS A 53 6.95 0.17 -7.77
C CYS A 53 6.06 -0.67 -8.69
N HIS A 54 4.99 -1.27 -8.16
CA HIS A 54 4.01 -2.01 -8.98
C HIS A 54 3.24 -1.09 -9.92
N THR A 55 2.90 0.15 -9.51
CA THR A 55 2.33 1.15 -10.41
C THR A 55 3.31 1.53 -11.53
N ARG A 56 4.59 1.76 -11.19
CA ARG A 56 5.64 2.05 -12.19
C ARG A 56 5.79 0.90 -13.19
N ASP A 57 5.94 -0.33 -12.69
CA ASP A 57 6.09 -1.53 -13.56
C ASP A 57 4.89 -1.70 -14.50
N MET A 58 3.67 -1.45 -14.01
CA MET A 58 2.46 -1.51 -14.84
C MET A 58 2.48 -0.46 -15.96
N ILE A 59 2.91 0.76 -15.65
CA ILE A 59 3.01 1.85 -16.64
C ILE A 59 4.13 1.55 -17.64
N ASP A 60 5.29 1.10 -17.19
CA ASP A 60 6.42 0.76 -18.04
C ASP A 60 6.08 -0.42 -18.98
N ALA A 61 5.38 -1.44 -18.47
CA ALA A 61 4.90 -2.55 -19.29
C ALA A 61 3.87 -2.11 -20.33
N LEU A 62 2.91 -1.25 -19.95
CA LEU A 62 1.93 -0.70 -20.87
C LEU A 62 2.60 0.19 -21.93
N TRP A 63 3.59 0.99 -21.53
CA TRP A 63 4.36 1.85 -22.41
C TRP A 63 5.20 1.04 -23.41
N ASN A 64 5.85 -0.03 -22.95
CA ASN A 64 6.57 -0.96 -23.82
C ASN A 64 5.63 -1.60 -24.85
N ALA A 65 4.42 -1.99 -24.45
CA ALA A 65 3.43 -2.59 -25.33
C ALA A 65 2.87 -1.60 -26.37
N LEU A 66 2.69 -0.33 -26.00
CA LEU A 66 2.12 0.70 -26.88
C LEU A 66 3.15 1.32 -27.83
N PHE A 67 4.39 1.50 -27.37
CA PHE A 67 5.41 2.27 -28.08
C PHE A 67 6.64 1.43 -28.49
N SER A 68 6.59 0.10 -28.33
CA SER A 68 7.69 -0.82 -28.66
C SER A 68 9.03 -0.39 -28.06
N THR A 69 8.98 0.09 -26.82
CA THR A 69 10.15 0.54 -26.06
C THR A 69 10.68 -0.58 -25.15
N ALA A 70 11.89 -0.40 -24.62
CA ALA A 70 12.57 -1.37 -23.75
C ALA A 70 12.77 -0.80 -22.33
N LEU A 71 11.71 -0.23 -21.73
CA LEU A 71 11.77 0.18 -20.31
C LEU A 71 11.84 -1.04 -19.39
N LEU A 72 12.51 -0.85 -18.26
CA LEU A 72 12.81 -1.94 -17.33
C LEU A 72 11.58 -2.31 -16.48
N VAL A 73 11.01 -3.49 -16.74
CA VAL A 73 9.93 -4.08 -15.95
C VAL A 73 10.52 -5.10 -14.98
N ALA A 74 10.50 -4.79 -13.68
CA ALA A 74 11.25 -5.56 -12.68
C ALA A 74 10.62 -6.93 -12.38
N ILE A 75 9.30 -7.08 -12.53
CA ILE A 75 8.64 -8.37 -12.35
C ILE A 75 7.64 -8.62 -13.50
N PRO A 76 7.74 -9.76 -14.22
CA PRO A 76 6.68 -10.22 -15.11
C PRO A 76 5.49 -10.65 -14.24
N MET A 77 4.58 -9.73 -13.96
CA MET A 77 3.51 -9.92 -13.00
C MET A 77 2.36 -10.75 -13.58
N GLY A 78 2.02 -11.85 -12.91
CA GLY A 78 0.65 -12.38 -12.94
C GLY A 78 -0.34 -11.36 -12.34
N ILE A 79 -1.59 -11.38 -12.80
CA ILE A 79 -2.65 -10.37 -12.50
C ILE A 79 -2.82 -10.05 -11.00
N ILE A 80 -2.52 -10.98 -10.11
CA ILE A 80 -2.87 -10.93 -8.68
C ILE A 80 -2.11 -9.83 -7.92
N LEU A 81 -0.82 -9.64 -8.18
CA LEU A 81 0.01 -8.66 -7.44
C LEU A 81 0.21 -7.35 -8.22
N THR A 82 -0.63 -7.11 -9.23
CA THR A 82 -0.71 -5.83 -9.95
C THR A 82 -1.64 -4.84 -9.22
N MET A 83 -1.55 -3.56 -9.58
CA MET A 83 -2.53 -2.56 -9.11
C MET A 83 -3.98 -2.92 -9.45
N VAL A 84 -4.20 -3.65 -10.55
CA VAL A 84 -5.53 -4.15 -10.93
C VAL A 84 -6.04 -5.16 -9.91
N GLY A 85 -5.20 -6.10 -9.49
CA GLY A 85 -5.54 -7.08 -8.45
C GLY A 85 -5.90 -6.41 -7.11
N VAL A 86 -5.13 -5.42 -6.69
CA VAL A 86 -5.38 -4.64 -5.47
C VAL A 86 -6.72 -3.90 -5.55
N PHE A 87 -6.98 -3.25 -6.68
CA PHE A 87 -8.23 -2.52 -6.91
C PHE A 87 -9.43 -3.47 -6.87
N LEU A 88 -9.38 -4.60 -7.59
CA LEU A 88 -10.45 -5.60 -7.61
C LEU A 88 -10.65 -6.26 -6.25
N GLY A 89 -9.58 -6.57 -5.52
CA GLY A 89 -9.64 -7.12 -4.17
C GLY A 89 -10.29 -6.15 -3.18
N GLY A 90 -9.86 -4.88 -3.18
CA GLY A 90 -10.44 -3.83 -2.34
C GLY A 90 -11.91 -3.58 -2.67
N PHE A 91 -12.25 -3.50 -3.95
CA PHE A 91 -13.63 -3.36 -4.41
C PHE A 91 -14.51 -4.53 -3.99
N SER A 92 -14.04 -5.76 -4.20
CA SER A 92 -14.78 -6.97 -3.82
C SER A 92 -14.99 -7.04 -2.31
N SER A 93 -13.95 -6.76 -1.52
CA SER A 93 -14.05 -6.70 -0.05
C SER A 93 -15.06 -5.65 0.42
N ALA A 94 -15.03 -4.44 -0.15
CA ALA A 94 -15.98 -3.39 0.18
C ALA A 94 -17.44 -3.76 -0.15
N LYS A 95 -17.65 -4.47 -1.26
CA LYS A 95 -18.99 -4.93 -1.67
C LYS A 95 -19.49 -6.06 -0.76
N LEU A 96 -18.65 -7.04 -0.45
CA LEU A 96 -19.01 -8.17 0.43
C LEU A 96 -19.35 -7.70 1.86
N ASN A 97 -18.62 -6.70 2.37
CA ASN A 97 -18.88 -6.10 3.68
C ASN A 97 -19.98 -5.01 3.66
N LYS A 98 -20.56 -4.71 2.50
CA LYS A 98 -21.58 -3.66 2.31
C LYS A 98 -21.12 -2.26 2.74
N GLU A 99 -19.82 -1.98 2.63
CA GLU A 99 -19.20 -0.70 2.98
C GLU A 99 -18.93 0.19 1.75
N PHE A 100 -19.18 -0.33 0.54
CA PHE A 100 -18.99 0.41 -0.68
C PHE A 100 -19.95 1.61 -0.78
N LYS A 101 -19.40 2.82 -0.86
CA LYS A 101 -20.14 4.07 -1.04
C LYS A 101 -19.44 4.97 -2.05
N ILE A 102 -20.19 5.45 -3.05
CA ILE A 102 -19.70 6.43 -4.01
C ILE A 102 -19.73 7.81 -3.33
N LYS A 103 -18.55 8.44 -3.18
CA LYS A 103 -18.42 9.78 -2.60
C LYS A 103 -18.32 10.83 -3.69
N LYS A 104 -19.25 11.80 -3.70
CA LYS A 104 -19.17 13.01 -4.53
C LYS A 104 -18.50 14.13 -3.73
N SER A 105 -17.60 14.86 -4.36
CA SER A 105 -16.87 15.96 -3.75
C SER A 105 -16.77 17.15 -4.69
N SER A 106 -16.27 18.28 -4.19
CA SER A 106 -16.02 19.46 -5.02
C SER A 106 -14.84 19.22 -5.98
N ILE A 107 -14.82 19.93 -7.11
CA ILE A 107 -13.70 19.86 -8.07
C ILE A 107 -12.36 20.21 -7.41
N LYS A 108 -12.35 21.17 -6.47
CA LYS A 108 -11.15 21.55 -5.70
C LYS A 108 -10.60 20.38 -4.88
N THR A 109 -11.49 19.61 -4.24
CA THR A 109 -11.10 18.44 -3.46
C THR A 109 -10.56 17.32 -4.35
N TYR A 110 -11.16 17.10 -5.52
CA TYR A 110 -10.64 16.12 -6.47
C TYR A 110 -9.23 16.48 -6.97
N LEU A 111 -9.00 17.76 -7.31
CA LEU A 111 -7.68 18.25 -7.69
C LEU A 111 -6.65 18.07 -6.58
N LEU A 112 -7.03 18.33 -5.32
CA LEU A 112 -6.15 18.11 -4.16
C LEU A 112 -5.77 16.63 -4.00
N TYR A 113 -6.71 15.70 -4.15
CA TYR A 113 -6.42 14.27 -4.04
C TYR A 113 -5.59 13.76 -5.21
N PHE A 114 -5.88 14.21 -6.43
CA PHE A 114 -5.11 13.84 -7.61
C PHE A 114 -3.68 14.38 -7.53
N GLY A 115 -3.52 15.69 -7.29
CA GLY A 115 -2.20 16.32 -7.13
C GLY A 115 -1.41 15.75 -5.96
N GLY A 116 -2.08 15.48 -4.83
CA GLY A 116 -1.48 14.80 -3.69
C GLY A 116 -1.00 13.39 -4.02
N GLY A 117 -1.79 12.62 -4.78
CA GLY A 117 -1.41 11.28 -5.24
C GLY A 117 -0.18 11.31 -6.16
N VAL A 118 -0.13 12.26 -7.11
CA VAL A 118 1.02 12.46 -7.99
C VAL A 118 2.27 12.80 -7.18
N ALA A 119 2.18 13.74 -6.23
CA ALA A 119 3.28 14.09 -5.35
C ALA A 119 3.76 12.87 -4.54
N VAL A 120 2.85 12.10 -3.94
CA VAL A 120 3.18 10.90 -3.18
C VAL A 120 3.94 9.88 -4.03
N ILE A 121 3.53 9.62 -5.27
CA ILE A 121 4.24 8.68 -6.15
C ILE A 121 5.64 9.21 -6.49
N ILE A 122 5.78 10.48 -6.85
CA ILE A 122 7.08 11.09 -7.17
C ILE A 122 8.04 10.98 -5.97
N PHE A 123 7.59 11.38 -4.78
CA PHE A 123 8.43 11.31 -3.57
C PHE A 123 8.68 9.87 -3.12
N ALA A 124 7.74 8.95 -3.31
CA ALA A 124 7.97 7.53 -3.04
C ALA A 124 9.04 6.94 -3.97
N LEU A 125 9.08 7.36 -5.24
CA LEU A 125 10.12 6.95 -6.17
C LEU A 125 11.48 7.57 -5.81
N PHE A 126 11.53 8.83 -5.36
CA PHE A 126 12.76 9.42 -4.82
C PHE A 126 13.28 8.70 -3.57
N LEU A 127 12.38 8.28 -2.68
CA LEU A 127 12.72 7.43 -1.54
C LEU A 127 13.17 6.01 -1.98
N GLY A 128 12.85 5.61 -3.21
CA GLY A 128 13.14 4.28 -3.74
C GLY A 128 12.13 3.20 -3.28
N GLY A 129 10.93 3.59 -2.85
CA GLY A 129 9.86 2.67 -2.48
C GLY A 129 8.70 3.30 -1.73
N CYS A 130 7.64 2.51 -1.54
CA CYS A 130 6.55 2.83 -0.63
C CYS A 130 6.96 2.52 0.83
N PRO A 131 6.20 2.93 1.87
CA PRO A 131 6.55 2.66 3.27
C PRO A 131 6.74 1.17 3.56
N TYR A 132 6.03 0.29 2.85
CA TYR A 132 6.19 -1.15 2.97
C TYR A 132 7.56 -1.63 2.48
N ARG A 133 7.98 -1.20 1.28
CA ARG A 133 9.32 -1.51 0.74
C ARG A 133 10.44 -0.89 1.58
N ALA A 134 10.24 0.32 2.10
CA ALA A 134 11.19 0.94 3.00
C ALA A 134 11.37 0.12 4.28
N ALA A 135 10.28 -0.39 4.88
CA ALA A 135 10.36 -1.24 6.06
C ALA A 135 11.10 -2.55 5.79
N LEU A 136 10.86 -3.18 4.64
CA LEU A 136 11.61 -4.37 4.22
C LEU A 136 13.10 -4.05 4.03
N ARG A 137 13.45 -2.98 3.29
CA ARG A 137 14.85 -2.55 3.09
C ARG A 137 15.55 -2.31 4.41
N PHE A 138 14.89 -1.66 5.36
CA PHE A 138 15.43 -1.48 6.70
C PHE A 138 15.69 -2.82 7.41
N GLY A 139 14.79 -3.80 7.25
CA GLY A 139 15.01 -5.18 7.71
C GLY A 139 16.24 -5.88 7.11
N TYR A 140 16.69 -5.46 5.91
CA TYR A 140 17.95 -5.90 5.28
C TYR A 140 19.17 -5.07 5.71
N GLY A 141 19.02 -4.13 6.66
CA GLY A 141 20.11 -3.29 7.17
C GLY A 141 20.29 -1.95 6.46
N ASP A 142 19.32 -1.51 5.64
CA ASP A 142 19.39 -0.22 4.95
C ASP A 142 19.00 0.94 5.88
N LEU A 143 20.00 1.65 6.41
CA LEU A 143 19.77 2.84 7.26
C LEU A 143 19.13 4.00 6.50
N THR A 144 19.32 4.12 5.18
CA THR A 144 18.68 5.18 4.40
C THR A 144 17.16 5.00 4.35
N ALA A 145 16.71 3.74 4.32
CA ALA A 145 15.29 3.41 4.40
C ALA A 145 14.69 3.79 5.76
N LEU A 146 15.45 3.67 6.86
CA LEU A 146 15.01 4.12 8.19
C LEU A 146 14.78 5.63 8.22
N ILE A 147 15.74 6.42 7.71
CA ILE A 147 15.61 7.89 7.63
C ILE A 147 14.37 8.26 6.81
N GLY A 148 14.13 7.54 5.72
CA GLY A 148 12.92 7.69 4.91
C GLY A 148 11.63 7.44 5.68
N ILE A 149 11.55 6.35 6.44
CA ILE A 149 10.38 6.04 7.29
C ILE A 149 10.17 7.13 8.34
N LEU A 150 11.24 7.58 9.02
CA LEU A 150 11.15 8.66 10.02
C LEU A 150 10.68 9.97 9.39
N SER A 151 11.13 10.27 8.16
CA SER A 151 10.69 11.44 7.40
C SER A 151 9.20 11.37 7.05
N ILE A 152 8.72 10.19 6.63
CA ILE A 152 7.28 9.96 6.39
C ILE A 152 6.49 10.18 7.69
N ILE A 153 6.95 9.62 8.81
CA ILE A 153 6.29 9.78 10.12
C ILE A 153 6.21 11.27 10.49
N GLY A 154 7.33 11.99 10.40
CA GLY A 154 7.38 13.42 10.69
C GLY A 154 6.41 14.23 9.81
N GLY A 155 6.39 13.95 8.49
CA GLY A 155 5.49 14.59 7.55
C GLY A 155 4.01 14.32 7.85
N VAL A 156 3.65 13.09 8.19
CA VAL A 156 2.27 12.72 8.58
C VAL A 156 1.87 13.41 9.88
N VAL A 157 2.73 13.43 10.90
CA VAL A 157 2.45 14.08 12.18
C VAL A 157 2.27 15.59 12.00
N ALA A 158 3.14 16.24 11.25
CA ALA A 158 3.01 17.67 10.93
C ALA A 158 1.71 17.96 10.16
N GLY A 159 1.39 17.16 9.15
CA GLY A 159 0.17 17.28 8.37
C GLY A 159 -1.09 17.14 9.22
N LEU A 160 -1.13 16.13 10.10
CA LEU A 160 -2.22 15.94 11.05
C LEU A 160 -2.36 17.13 12.00
N GLY A 161 -1.25 17.66 12.53
CA GLY A 161 -1.26 18.83 13.39
C GLY A 161 -1.87 20.07 12.71
N ILE A 162 -1.50 20.33 11.45
CA ILE A 162 -2.05 21.44 10.67
C ILE A 162 -3.55 21.26 10.41
N ILE A 163 -3.98 20.06 9.99
CA ILE A 163 -5.39 19.77 9.69
C ILE A 163 -6.23 19.90 10.96
N ASN A 164 -5.78 19.31 12.07
CA ASN A 164 -6.49 19.37 13.34
C ASN A 164 -6.64 20.81 13.84
N SER A 165 -5.58 21.62 13.71
CA SER A 165 -5.60 23.04 14.08
C SER A 165 -6.51 23.89 13.19
N ARG A 166 -6.70 23.51 11.92
CA ARG A 166 -7.66 24.16 11.02
C ARG A 166 -9.09 23.77 11.34
N MET A 167 -9.33 22.52 11.73
CA MET A 167 -10.64 22.03 12.13
C MET A 167 -11.12 22.73 13.41
N LYS A 168 -10.26 22.82 14.43
CA LYS A 168 -10.60 23.50 15.69
C LYS A 168 -10.96 24.98 15.49
N ARG A 169 -10.19 25.70 14.67
CA ARG A 169 -10.49 27.10 14.31
C ARG A 169 -11.78 27.31 13.51
N ARG A 170 -12.38 26.24 12.99
CA ARG A 170 -13.64 26.29 12.24
C ARG A 170 -14.84 25.89 13.10
N SER A 171 -14.59 25.27 14.26
CA SER A 171 -15.63 24.92 15.24
C SER A 171 -15.86 26.01 16.29
N ASP A 172 -14.91 26.92 16.45
CA ASP A 172 -15.02 28.14 17.26
C ASP A 172 -15.55 29.30 16.40
#